data_AF-A0A838MZ43-F1
#
_entry.id   AF-A0A838MZ43-F1
#
_cell.length_a   1.000
_cell.length_b   1.000
_cell.length_c   1.000
_cell.angle_alpha   90.00
_cell.angle_beta   90.00
_cell.angle_gamma   90.00
#
_symmetry.space_group_name_H-M   'P 1'
#
loop_
_entity.id
_entity.type
_entity.pdbx_description
1 polymer ?
#
loop_
_entity_poly.entity_id
_entity_poly.type
_entity_poly.pdbx_seq_one_letter_code
_entity_poly.pdbx_strand_id
1 'polypeptide(L)'
;MRDQYYQRIDPREPEAVDEPGVIISPDTRREARIPPGQTRTRKWPVLDAHGTPDIDLEKWTFTIDGLVERSQSWSLDEFMKLPPVKVYADFHCVTRWSRLDNVWG
;
A
#
# COMPACT_ATOMS: atom_id res chain seq x y z
N MET A 1 -23.68 -8.29 6.21
CA MET A 1 -22.24 -8.62 6.02
C MET A 1 -21.43 -7.40 6.44
N ARG A 2 -20.60 -7.46 7.49
CA ARG A 2 -19.78 -6.31 7.93
C ARG A 2 -18.42 -6.43 7.23
N ASP A 3 -18.11 -5.50 6.33
CA ASP A 3 -16.77 -5.37 5.75
C ASP A 3 -15.80 -4.95 6.86
N GLN A 4 -14.85 -5.83 7.18
CA GLN A 4 -13.84 -5.60 8.22
C GLN A 4 -12.84 -4.52 7.84
N TYR A 5 -12.71 -4.20 6.55
CA TYR A 5 -11.79 -3.20 6.04
C TYR A 5 -12.42 -1.80 5.88
N TYR A 6 -13.68 -1.64 6.28
CA TYR A 6 -14.33 -0.34 6.28
C TYR A 6 -13.87 0.51 7.46
N GLN A 7 -13.26 1.66 7.18
CA GLN A 7 -12.80 2.64 8.16
C GLN A 7 -14.01 3.38 8.77
N ARG A 8 -14.36 2.99 10.01
CA ARG A 8 -15.49 3.60 10.74
C ARG A 8 -15.12 4.89 11.43
N ILE A 9 -13.86 4.98 11.86
CA ILE A 9 -13.31 6.12 12.57
C ILE A 9 -12.60 7.07 11.61
N ASP A 10 -12.32 8.27 12.09
CA ASP A 10 -11.47 9.20 11.37
C ASP A 10 -10.01 8.72 11.38
N PRO A 11 -9.23 9.10 10.35
CA PRO A 11 -7.87 8.62 10.18
C PRO A 11 -7.05 9.03 11.40
N ARG A 12 -6.26 8.11 11.96
CA ARG A 12 -5.32 8.45 13.03
C ARG A 12 -4.34 9.52 12.57
N GLU A 13 -3.90 10.34 13.51
CA GLU A 13 -2.71 11.17 13.30
C GLU A 13 -1.46 10.29 13.28
N PRO A 14 -0.40 10.69 12.53
CA PRO A 14 0.83 9.91 12.43
C PRO A 14 1.47 9.59 13.78
N GLU A 15 1.36 10.51 14.75
CA GLU A 15 1.91 10.38 16.10
C GLU A 15 1.16 9.35 16.95
N ALA A 16 -0.05 8.95 16.56
CA ALA A 16 -0.84 7.91 17.22
C ALA A 16 -0.55 6.50 16.69
N VAL A 17 0.40 6.34 15.76
CA VAL A 17 0.88 5.04 15.30
C VAL A 17 1.95 4.54 16.26
N ASP A 18 1.56 3.60 17.12
CA ASP A 18 2.39 3.06 18.22
C ASP A 18 3.10 1.74 17.87
N GLU A 19 3.01 1.30 16.62
CA GLU A 19 3.64 0.07 16.14
C GLU A 19 5.18 0.25 16.00
N PRO A 20 6.00 -0.56 16.70
CA PRO A 20 7.45 -0.45 16.61
C PRO A 20 7.98 -0.72 15.20
N GLY A 21 8.92 0.10 14.74
CA GLY A 21 9.59 -0.08 13.44
C GLY A 21 8.77 0.33 12.22
N VAL A 22 7.57 0.91 12.41
CA VAL A 22 6.79 1.45 11.29
C VAL A 22 7.41 2.75 10.78
N ILE A 23 7.68 2.79 9.48
CA ILE A 23 8.11 4.01 8.79
C ILE A 23 6.89 4.90 8.59
N ILE A 24 6.95 6.14 9.10
CA ILE A 24 5.89 7.13 8.91
C ILE A 24 6.17 7.95 7.66
N SER A 25 5.30 7.87 6.65
CA SER A 25 5.41 8.72 5.45
C SER A 25 5.22 10.19 5.83
N PRO A 26 6.12 11.10 5.40
CA PRO A 26 6.00 12.53 5.72
C PRO A 26 4.72 13.15 5.14
N ASP A 27 4.13 12.58 4.09
CA ASP A 27 2.88 13.08 3.50
C ASP A 27 1.69 12.99 4.46
N THR A 28 1.74 12.08 5.43
CA THR A 28 0.70 11.95 6.46
C THR A 28 0.69 13.10 7.46
N ARG A 29 1.74 13.93 7.51
CA ARG A 29 1.88 15.10 8.38
C ARG A 29 1.47 16.42 7.72
N ARG A 30 0.98 16.39 6.49
CA ARG A 30 0.48 17.60 5.82
C ARG A 30 -0.80 18.08 6.50
N GLU A 31 -0.97 19.40 6.63
CA GLU A 31 -2.19 20.01 7.16
C GLU A 31 -3.45 19.52 6.41
N ALA A 32 -3.35 19.42 5.09
CA ALA A 32 -4.37 18.84 4.23
C ALA A 32 -3.85 17.52 3.62
N ARG A 33 -4.20 16.40 4.26
CA ARG A 33 -3.83 15.05 3.81
C ARG A 33 -4.51 14.63 2.51
N ILE A 34 -5.68 15.19 2.19
CA ILE A 34 -6.39 14.90 0.94
C ILE A 34 -5.94 15.91 -0.13
N PRO A 35 -5.32 15.47 -1.23
CA PRO A 35 -4.94 16.37 -2.31
C PRO A 35 -6.17 17.09 -2.90
N PRO A 36 -6.01 18.32 -3.40
CA PRO A 36 -7.11 19.07 -4.01
C PRO A 36 -7.84 18.28 -5.08
N GLY A 37 -9.17 18.30 -5.04
CA GLY A 37 -10.02 17.60 -6.01
C GLY A 37 -10.20 16.10 -5.77
N GLN A 38 -9.68 15.54 -4.68
CA GLN A 38 -9.96 14.16 -4.28
C GLN A 38 -11.00 14.07 -3.15
N THR A 39 -11.67 12.92 -3.06
CA THR A 39 -12.61 12.61 -1.96
C THR A 39 -12.13 11.40 -1.14
N ARG A 40 -12.34 11.40 0.17
CA ARG A 40 -12.02 10.25 1.02
C ARG A 40 -12.93 9.07 0.72
N THR A 41 -12.36 7.89 0.53
CA THR A 41 -13.07 6.61 0.65
C THR A 41 -12.75 5.96 1.99
N ARG A 42 -13.77 5.33 2.59
CA ARG A 42 -13.64 4.55 3.84
C ARG A 42 -13.52 3.05 3.59
N LYS A 43 -13.94 2.58 2.41
CA LYS A 43 -13.78 1.18 1.97
C LYS A 43 -12.62 1.06 0.99
N TRP A 44 -12.08 -0.14 0.84
CA TRP A 44 -11.19 -0.42 -0.29
C TRP A 44 -12.00 -0.47 -1.57
N PRO A 45 -11.75 0.42 -2.54
CA PRO A 45 -12.30 0.26 -3.88
C PRO A 45 -11.57 -0.90 -4.57
N VAL A 46 -12.32 -1.76 -5.24
CA VAL A 46 -11.77 -2.73 -6.19
C VAL A 46 -11.69 -2.03 -7.54
N LEU A 47 -10.48 -1.95 -8.09
CA LEU A 47 -10.22 -1.39 -9.41
C LEU A 47 -9.36 -2.36 -10.19
N ASP A 48 -9.76 -2.64 -11.41
CA ASP A 48 -8.99 -3.38 -12.39
C ASP A 48 -9.12 -2.68 -13.74
N ALA A 49 -8.04 -2.72 -14.53
CA ALA A 49 -8.06 -2.19 -15.90
C ALA A 49 -8.38 -3.29 -16.93
N HIS A 50 -8.03 -4.53 -16.61
CA HIS A 50 -7.98 -5.65 -17.56
C HIS A 50 -8.51 -6.97 -16.96
N GLY A 51 -9.18 -6.94 -15.80
CA GLY A 51 -9.56 -8.14 -15.06
C GLY A 51 -8.45 -8.68 -14.16
N THR A 52 -8.79 -9.73 -13.39
CA THR A 52 -7.84 -10.45 -12.53
C THR A 52 -7.04 -11.44 -13.38
N PRO A 53 -5.70 -11.36 -13.40
CA PRO A 53 -4.88 -12.32 -14.15
C PRO A 53 -4.92 -13.71 -13.49
N ASP A 54 -4.84 -14.75 -14.32
CA ASP A 54 -4.53 -16.11 -13.86
C ASP A 54 -3.01 -16.24 -13.72
N ILE A 55 -2.54 -16.56 -12.52
CA ILE A 55 -1.11 -16.58 -12.18
C ILE A 55 -0.73 -17.97 -11.69
N ASP A 56 0.18 -18.63 -12.41
CA ASP A 56 0.85 -19.84 -11.95
C ASP A 56 1.96 -19.45 -10.96
N LEU A 57 1.69 -19.64 -9.66
CA LEU A 57 2.61 -19.26 -8.58
C LEU A 57 3.91 -20.09 -8.60
N GLU A 58 3.91 -21.28 -9.20
CA GLU A 58 5.13 -22.09 -9.33
C GLU A 58 6.11 -21.50 -10.35
N LYS A 59 5.60 -20.70 -11.31
CA LYS A 59 6.40 -20.02 -12.33
C LYS A 59 6.59 -18.52 -12.06
N TRP A 60 6.00 -18.00 -10.98
CA TRP A 60 6.10 -16.60 -10.65
C TRP A 60 7.54 -16.22 -10.30
N THR A 61 7.99 -15.08 -10.83
CA THR A 61 9.29 -14.49 -10.51
C THR A 61 9.16 -12.98 -10.33
N PHE A 62 9.93 -12.44 -9.40
CA PHE A 62 10.14 -11.00 -9.27
C PHE A 62 11.58 -10.69 -9.61
N THR A 63 11.79 -9.77 -10.55
CA THR A 63 13.12 -9.43 -11.09
C THR A 63 13.37 -7.94 -11.00
N ILE A 64 14.55 -7.58 -10.49
CA ILE A 64 15.10 -6.22 -10.57
C ILE A 64 16.27 -6.26 -11.54
N ASP A 65 16.18 -5.50 -12.63
CA ASP A 65 17.19 -5.41 -13.69
C ASP A 65 17.35 -3.98 -14.22
N GLY A 66 18.08 -3.80 -15.32
CA GLY A 66 18.33 -2.50 -15.95
C GLY A 66 19.62 -1.84 -15.45
N LEU A 67 19.53 -0.60 -14.94
CA LEU A 67 20.68 0.18 -14.47
C LEU A 67 21.07 -0.20 -13.03
N VAL A 68 21.31 -1.48 -12.79
CA VAL A 68 21.75 -2.03 -11.51
C VAL A 68 23.09 -2.72 -11.68
N GLU A 69 23.92 -2.70 -10.63
CA GLU A 69 25.23 -3.38 -10.66
C GLU A 69 25.07 -4.89 -10.89
N ARG A 70 24.06 -5.50 -10.27
CA ARG A 70 23.72 -6.92 -10.41
C ARG A 70 22.21 -7.09 -10.45
N SER A 71 21.71 -7.62 -11.55
CA SER A 71 20.31 -8.05 -11.65
C SER A 71 20.05 -9.20 -10.67
N GLN A 72 18.88 -9.18 -10.05
CA GLN A 72 18.45 -10.21 -9.10
C GLN A 72 17.04 -10.64 -9.42
N SER A 73 16.77 -11.92 -9.20
CA SER A 73 15.45 -12.52 -9.37
C SER A 73 15.16 -13.46 -8.21
N TRP A 74 13.89 -13.52 -7.83
CA TRP A 74 13.39 -14.36 -6.75
C TRP A 74 12.15 -15.11 -7.23
N SER A 75 12.05 -16.38 -6.87
CA SER A 75 10.77 -17.10 -6.82
C SER A 75 9.85 -16.50 -5.75
N LEU A 76 8.57 -16.87 -5.76
CA LEU A 76 7.62 -16.39 -4.74
C LEU A 76 8.08 -16.75 -3.33
N ASP A 77 8.52 -17.99 -3.11
CA ASP A 77 8.99 -18.46 -1.81
C ASP A 77 10.25 -17.73 -1.32
N GLU A 78 11.14 -17.34 -2.22
CA GLU A 78 12.33 -16.57 -1.87
C GLU A 78 11.97 -15.11 -1.59
N PHE A 79 11.08 -14.52 -2.38
CA PHE A 79 10.61 -13.15 -2.19
C PHE A 79 9.90 -12.98 -0.84
N MET A 80 9.05 -13.94 -0.47
CA MET A 80 8.32 -13.92 0.81
C MET A 80 9.22 -14.12 2.05
N LYS A 81 10.46 -14.55 1.88
CA LYS A 81 11.46 -14.64 2.96
C LYS A 81 12.23 -13.34 3.17
N LEU A 82 12.11 -12.37 2.26
CA LEU A 82 12.74 -11.06 2.43
C LEU A 82 12.13 -10.36 3.66
N PRO A 83 12.93 -9.64 4.48
CA PRO A 83 12.40 -8.94 5.65
C PRO A 83 11.36 -7.90 5.23
N PRO A 84 10.10 -8.01 5.71
CA PRO A 84 9.09 -7.01 5.41
C PRO A 84 9.38 -5.72 6.20
N VAL A 85 8.97 -4.60 5.62
CA VAL A 85 9.01 -3.30 6.30
C VAL A 85 7.59 -2.77 6.35
N LYS A 86 7.18 -2.30 7.53
CA LYS A 86 5.89 -1.65 7.70
C LYS A 86 5.97 -0.16 7.42
N VAL A 87 5.01 0.37 6.66
CA VAL A 87 4.95 1.79 6.32
C VAL A 87 3.55 2.32 6.61
N TYR A 88 3.45 3.40 7.39
CA TYR A 88 2.23 4.17 7.55
C TYR A 88 2.14 5.24 6.46
N ALA A 89 1.19 5.09 5.54
CA ALA A 89 1.02 6.00 4.42
C ALA A 89 -0.42 6.06 3.89
N ASP A 90 -0.78 7.22 3.36
CA ASP A 90 -2.05 7.43 2.67
C ASP A 90 -1.96 6.97 1.20
N PHE A 91 -3.08 6.52 0.64
CA PHE A 91 -3.23 6.19 -0.77
C PHE A 91 -4.01 7.28 -1.48
N HIS A 92 -3.49 7.79 -2.60
CA HIS A 92 -4.15 8.80 -3.42
C HIS A 92 -4.25 8.31 -4.86
N CYS A 93 -5.47 8.10 -5.36
CA CYS A 93 -5.71 7.63 -6.71
C CYS A 93 -5.82 8.80 -7.70
N VAL A 94 -5.24 8.63 -8.88
CA VAL A 94 -5.42 9.55 -10.00
C VAL A 94 -6.89 9.67 -10.44
N THR A 95 -7.73 8.69 -10.11
CA THR A 95 -9.19 8.74 -10.33
C THR A 95 -9.97 9.45 -9.21
N ARG A 96 -9.29 10.35 -8.48
CA ARG A 96 -9.85 11.36 -7.56
C ARG A 96 -10.41 10.83 -6.24
N TRP A 97 -9.83 9.76 -5.70
CA TRP A 97 -10.17 9.29 -4.35
C TRP A 97 -8.92 9.01 -3.52
N SER A 98 -9.02 9.25 -2.22
CA SER A 98 -7.96 8.97 -1.25
C SER A 98 -8.44 7.99 -0.18
N ARG A 99 -7.59 7.04 0.22
CA ARG A 99 -7.80 6.22 1.42
C ARG A 99 -6.69 6.54 2.41
N LEU A 100 -7.06 7.07 3.56
CA LEU A 100 -6.11 7.54 4.57
C LEU A 100 -5.85 6.44 5.61
N ASP A 101 -4.86 6.59 6.47
CA ASP A 101 -4.64 5.71 7.64
C ASP A 101 -4.47 4.23 7.24
N ASN A 102 -3.46 3.96 6.43
CA ASN A 102 -3.06 2.60 6.05
C ASN A 102 -1.67 2.27 6.59
N VAL A 103 -1.53 1.07 7.15
CA VAL A 103 -0.24 0.44 7.41
C VAL A 103 -0.04 -0.62 6.32
N TRP A 104 1.03 -0.47 5.54
CA TRP A 104 1.46 -1.36 4.46
C TRP A 104 2.55 -2.30 4.98
N GLY A 105 2.56 -3.54 4.53
CA GLY A 105 3.57 -4.55 4.91
C GLY A 105 3.10 -5.57 5.93
#